data_AF-A0A7X5F3R6-F1
#
_entry.id   AF-A0A7X5F3R6-F1
#
_cell.length_a   1.000
_cell.length_b   1.000
_cell.length_c   1.000
_cell.angle_alpha   90.00
_cell.angle_beta   90.00
_cell.angle_gamma   90.00
#
_symmetry.space_group_name_H-M   'P 1'
#
loop_
_entity.id
_entity.type
_entity.pdbx_description
1 polymer ?
#
loop_
_entity_poly.entity_id
_entity_poly.type
_entity_poly.pdbx_seq_one_letter_code
_entity_poly.pdbx_strand_id
1 'polypeptide(L)' 'MIICSCNVLSDKQLREAAEEMRSDPDARLPTPGAVFRKLGCRPRCGGCFPNVIDIIHQKPCDKTP' A
#
# COMPACT_ATOMS: atom_id res chain seq x y z
N MET A 1 5.72 -5.48 -9.93
CA MET A 1 7.02 -4.96 -9.44
C MET A 1 7.13 -5.20 -7.94
N ILE A 2 8.29 -5.61 -7.42
CA ILE A 2 8.54 -5.69 -5.96
C ILE A 2 8.79 -4.28 -5.44
N ILE A 3 8.10 -3.90 -4.35
CA ILE A 3 8.18 -2.58 -3.72
C ILE A 3 8.86 -2.68 -2.35
N CYS A 4 8.57 -3.73 -1.58
CA CYS A 4 9.22 -3.99 -0.31
C CYS A 4 10.08 -5.25 -0.41
N SER A 5 11.39 -5.08 -0.50
CA SER A 5 12.33 -6.22 -0.50
C SER A 5 12.32 -6.97 0.82
N CYS A 6 12.12 -6.27 1.95
CA CYS A 6 12.12 -6.91 3.26
C CYS A 6 10.97 -7.90 3.41
N ASN A 7 9.75 -7.55 3.01
CA ASN A 7 8.57 -8.42 3.17
C ASN A 7 8.15 -9.10 1.86
N VAL A 8 8.92 -8.92 0.79
CA VAL A 8 8.65 -9.44 -0.55
C VAL A 8 7.24 -9.06 -1.03
N LEU A 9 6.89 -7.78 -0.86
CA LEU A 9 5.57 -7.26 -1.26
C LEU A 9 5.65 -6.60 -2.63
N SER A 10 4.70 -6.94 -3.49
CA SER A 10 4.53 -6.37 -4.82
C SER A 10 3.59 -5.16 -4.83
N ASP A 11 3.72 -4.35 -5.88
CA ASP A 11 2.79 -3.25 -6.20
C ASP A 11 1.32 -3.73 -6.19
N LYS A 12 1.04 -4.86 -6.86
CA LYS A 12 -0.30 -5.45 -6.92
C LYS A 12 -0.85 -5.76 -5.52
N GLN A 13 -0.08 -6.43 -4.67
CA GLN A 13 -0.52 -6.75 -3.31
C GLN A 13 -0.81 -5.50 -2.47
N LEU A 14 -0.01 -4.44 -2.63
CA LEU A 14 -0.23 -3.18 -1.92
C LEU A 14 -1.49 -2.46 -2.40
N ARG A 15 -1.75 -2.46 -3.71
CA ARG A 15 -2.97 -1.88 -4.31
C ARG A 15 -4.21 -2.63 -3.88
N GLU A 16 -4.21 -3.95 -4.03
CA GLU A 16 -5.34 -4.81 -3.63
C GLU A 16 -5.66 -4.64 -2.15
N ALA A 17 -4.64 -4.65 -1.27
CA ALA A 17 -4.85 -4.42 0.16
C ALA A 17 -5.45 -3.03 0.44
N ALA A 18 -5.00 -1.99 -0.24
CA ALA A 18 -5.54 -0.64 -0.08
C ALA A 18 -6.97 -0.49 -0.64
N GLU A 19 -7.30 -1.15 -1.74
CA GLU A 19 -8.65 -1.18 -2.34
C GLU A 19 -9.64 -1.94 -1.45
N GLU A 20 -9.24 -3.10 -0.94
CA GLU A 20 -10.04 -3.84 0.04
C GLU A 20 -10.26 -3.02 1.32
N MET A 21 -9.24 -2.30 1.78
CA MET A 21 -9.38 -1.41 2.92
C MET A 21 -10.41 -0.30 2.64
N ARG A 22 -10.45 0.27 1.43
CA ARG A 22 -11.41 1.32 1.06
C ARG A 22 -12.83 0.83 0.84
N SER A 23 -13.01 -0.47 0.63
CA SER A 23 -14.31 -1.08 0.38
C SER A 23 -15.13 -1.22 1.68
N ASP A 24 -14.52 -1.06 2.84
CA ASP A 24 -15.20 -1.02 4.13
C ASP A 24 -15.83 0.38 4.35
N PRO A 25 -17.14 0.49 4.63
CA PRO A 25 -17.82 1.76 4.81
C PRO A 25 -17.32 2.57 6.01
N ASP A 26 -16.70 1.93 7.00
CA ASP A 26 -16.08 2.57 8.18
C ASP A 26 -14.55 2.68 8.03
N ALA A 27 -14.02 2.45 6.84
CA ALA A 27 -12.60 2.47 6.57
C ALA A 27 -11.96 3.83 6.85
N ARG A 28 -10.84 3.79 7.55
CA ARG A 28 -9.93 4.93 7.63
C ARG A 28 -9.04 4.97 6.39
N LEU A 29 -8.48 6.15 6.10
CA LEU A 29 -7.49 6.35 5.05
C LEU A 29 -6.38 5.27 5.14
N PRO A 30 -6.06 4.57 4.04
CA PRO A 30 -5.02 3.55 4.06
C PRO A 30 -3.67 4.19 4.36
N THR A 31 -3.06 3.77 5.46
CA THR A 31 -1.69 4.14 5.84
C THR A 31 -0.74 2.97 5.58
N PRO A 32 0.57 3.19 5.35
CA PRO A 32 1.52 2.10 5.15
C PRO A 32 1.47 1.07 6.27
N GLY A 33 1.39 1.51 7.53
CA GLY A 33 1.28 0.59 8.67
C GLY A 33 0.02 -0.27 8.64
N ALA A 34 -1.12 0.32 8.28
CA ALA A 34 -2.39 -0.39 8.19
C ALA A 34 -2.42 -1.38 7.01
N VAL A 35 -1.85 -1.00 5.86
CA VAL A 35 -1.72 -1.89 4.69
C VAL A 35 -0.83 -3.09 4.99
N PHE A 36 0.31 -2.88 5.66
CA PHE A 36 1.17 -4.00 6.07
C PHE A 36 0.45 -4.94 7.05
N ARG A 37 -0.28 -4.37 8.01
CA ARG A 37 -1.10 -5.14 8.97
C ARG A 37 -2.19 -5.95 8.27
N LYS A 38 -2.88 -5.36 7.30
CA LYS A 38 -3.88 -6.03 6.44
C LYS A 38 -3.26 -7.21 5.67
N LEU A 39 -2.03 -7.06 5.20
CA LEU A 39 -1.23 -8.12 4.56
C LEU A 39 -0.62 -9.14 5.55
N GLY A 40 -0.97 -9.07 6.84
CA GLY A 40 -0.52 -10.03 7.85
C GLY A 40 0.94 -9.87 8.28
N CYS A 41 1.57 -8.72 8.00
CA CYS A 41 2.98 -8.49 8.33
C CYS A 41 3.21 -7.15 9.02
N ARG A 42 4.39 -6.99 9.62
CA ARG A 42 4.87 -5.70 10.14
C ARG A 42 5.97 -5.16 9.23
N PRO A 43 6.10 -3.84 9.09
CA PRO A 43 7.25 -3.24 8.41
C PRO A 43 8.56 -3.65 9.10
N ARG A 44 9.60 -4.01 8.31
CA ARG A 44 10.95 -4.31 8.84
C ARG A 44 11.86 -3.08 8.92
N CYS A 45 12.12 -2.42 7.78
CA CYS A 45 13.04 -1.27 7.71
C CYS A 45 12.36 0.07 7.40
N GLY A 46 11.12 0.05 6.89
CA GLY A 46 10.38 1.26 6.52
C GLY A 46 10.82 1.97 5.23
N GLY A 47 11.93 1.58 4.60
CA GLY A 47 12.49 2.28 3.43
C GLY A 47 11.58 2.32 2.20
N CYS A 48 10.63 1.39 2.08
CA CYS A 48 9.66 1.39 0.98
C CYS A 48 8.46 2.32 1.21
N PHE A 49 8.34 2.98 2.36
CA PHE A 49 7.13 3.74 2.72
C PHE A 49 6.76 4.86 1.75
N PRO A 50 7.69 5.69 1.24
CA PRO A 50 7.34 6.71 0.25
C PRO A 50 6.66 6.11 -0.99
N ASN A 51 7.26 5.06 -1.56
CA ASN A 51 6.69 4.35 -2.71
C ASN A 51 5.34 3.69 -2.37
N VAL A 52 5.19 3.14 -1.16
CA VAL A 52 3.92 2.56 -0.71
C VAL A 52 2.86 3.65 -0.60
N ILE A 53 3.18 4.84 -0.08
CA ILE A 53 2.25 5.98 0.01
C ILE A 53 1.78 6.39 -1.39
N ASP A 54 2.69 6.49 -2.35
CA ASP A 54 2.34 6.82 -3.73
C ASP A 54 1.43 5.74 -4.34
N ILE A 55 1.77 4.47 -4.19
CA ILE A 55 0.99 3.36 -4.74
C ILE A 55 -0.42 3.31 -4.14
N ILE A 56 -0.53 3.46 -2.82
CA ILE A 56 -1.83 3.34 -2.16
C ILE A 56 -2.68 4.59 -2.41
N HIS A 57 -2.12 5.78 -2.65
CA HIS A 57 -2.89 7.01 -2.90
C HIS A 57 -3.00 7.42 -4.37
N GLN A 58 -2.30 6.76 -5.28
CA GLN A 58 -2.41 7.02 -6.72
C GLN A 58 -3.87 6.89 -7.16
N LYS A 59 -4.44 8.00 -7.65
CA LYS A 59 -5.71 7.98 -8.38
C LYS A 59 -5.43 7.48 -9.80
N PRO A 60 -6.35 6.74 -10.44
CA PRO A 60 -6.21 6.34 -11.84
C PRO A 60 -6.21 7.50 -12.86
N CYS A 61 -6.14 8.76 -12.40
CA CYS A 61 -6.12 9.97 -13.21
C CYS A 61 -5.06 10.96 -12.65
N ASP A 62 -3.80 10.52 -12.59
CA ASP A 62 -2.65 11.43 -12.60
C ASP A 62 -1.53 10.73 -13.34
N LYS A 63 -1.64 10.74 -14.67
CA LYS A 63 -0.48 10.57 -15.53
C LYS A 63 -0.15 11.96 -16.03
N THR A 64 0.57 12.74 -15.24
CA THR A 64 1.24 13.93 -15.76
C THR A 64 2.37 13.45 -16.69
N PRO A 65 2.51 14.02 -17.91
CA PRO A 65 3.46 13.56 -18.94
C PRO A 65 4.93 13.69 -18.53
#